data_AF-A0A9X3ER16-F1
#
_entry.id   AF-A0A9X3ER16-F1
#
_cell.length_a   1.000
_cell.length_b   1.000
_cell.length_c   1.000
_cell.angle_alpha   90.00
_cell.angle_beta   90.00
_cell.angle_gamma   90.00
#
_symmetry.space_group_name_H-M   'P 1'
#
loop_
_entity.id
_entity.type
_entity.pdbx_description
1 polymer ?
#
loop_
_entity_poly.entity_id
_entity_poly.type
_entity_poly.pdbx_seq_one_letter_code
_entity_poly.pdbx_strand_id
1 'polypeptide(L)'
;MPRSVSRSEVCCDDGNKVDTDACLKTCVAASCGDGFVRAGVETCDDAGESASCDGDCTPAMCGDGVVNMTAQEACDGMGESMTCDADCTPAMCGDGKLNKTAGEACDDGNAVDTDACLTDCKAAKCGDGVVQAGVEACDDGNMIDDDACSNTCEVNQANCLNGAVELTVAPGGTMKVCDHPNDSVCEENLEMVCPANWHLCSFKEFNARNAGWNHVVGNGSPIPHVVAEIYCRMNGSAGHFTVYNGTNLGTDMTLNCYTGSSRPDTCAGPYGCNNLSSHALCCSQNPKCGNGVVDDPEEECDDGNKLENDACLNSCSWRVPSAHGIGGCVN
;
A
#
# COMPACT_ATOMS: atom_id res chain seq x y z
N MET A 1 -67.15 61.69 -6.19
CA MET A 1 -65.73 62.11 -6.31
C MET A 1 -64.87 60.95 -5.87
N PRO A 2 -64.10 60.34 -6.79
CA PRO A 2 -63.37 59.11 -6.53
C PRO A 2 -62.17 59.39 -5.62
N ARG A 3 -61.92 58.54 -4.62
CA ARG A 3 -60.58 58.44 -4.05
C ARG A 3 -59.84 57.37 -4.83
N SER A 4 -59.01 57.86 -5.74
CA SER A 4 -57.81 57.23 -6.28
C SER A 4 -57.41 55.92 -5.60
N VAL A 5 -57.77 54.79 -6.21
CA VAL A 5 -57.05 53.54 -5.99
C VAL A 5 -55.69 53.73 -6.66
N SER A 6 -54.65 53.92 -5.85
CA SER A 6 -53.29 53.88 -6.36
C SER A 6 -53.03 52.49 -6.94
N ARG A 7 -52.46 52.45 -8.14
CA ARG A 7 -51.84 51.24 -8.70
C ARG A 7 -50.81 50.70 -7.69
N SER A 8 -51.13 49.62 -7.00
CA SER A 8 -50.17 48.77 -6.29
C SER A 8 -50.82 47.39 -6.15
N GLU A 9 -50.22 46.39 -6.81
CA GLU A 9 -50.52 44.95 -6.81
C GLU A 9 -51.99 44.48 -6.84
N VAL A 10 -52.34 43.69 -7.86
CA VAL A 10 -53.56 42.86 -7.85
C VAL A 10 -53.42 41.86 -6.70
N CYS A 11 -54.03 42.15 -5.55
CA CYS A 11 -54.29 41.13 -4.54
C CYS A 11 -55.20 40.08 -5.18
N CYS A 12 -54.84 38.82 -5.04
CA CYS A 12 -55.74 37.72 -5.34
C CYS A 12 -56.91 37.79 -4.32
N ASP A 13 -58.15 37.62 -4.80
CA ASP A 13 -59.34 37.47 -3.96
C ASP A 13 -60.25 36.42 -4.58
N ASP A 14 -60.44 35.29 -3.88
CA ASP A 14 -61.23 34.15 -4.30
C ASP A 14 -62.47 33.92 -3.41
N GLY A 15 -62.72 34.83 -2.47
CA GLY A 15 -63.90 34.82 -1.61
C GLY A 15 -63.92 33.79 -0.48
N ASN A 16 -62.81 33.15 -0.14
CA ASN A 16 -62.75 32.18 0.95
C ASN A 16 -61.61 32.50 1.99
N LYS A 17 -61.33 31.59 2.93
CA LYS A 17 -60.28 31.74 3.97
C LYS A 17 -59.41 30.47 4.10
N VAL A 18 -59.16 29.81 2.99
CA VAL A 18 -58.39 28.57 2.88
C VAL A 18 -57.02 28.94 2.34
N ASP A 19 -55.95 28.41 2.93
CA ASP A 19 -54.58 28.68 2.46
C ASP A 19 -54.07 27.60 1.49
N THR A 20 -54.88 26.60 1.14
CA THR A 20 -54.49 25.45 0.31
C THR A 20 -54.96 25.54 -1.14
N ASP A 21 -55.42 26.70 -1.59
CA ASP A 21 -55.84 26.93 -2.97
C ASP A 21 -55.00 28.06 -3.62
N ALA A 22 -55.46 28.67 -4.70
CA ALA A 22 -54.68 29.67 -5.42
C ALA A 22 -54.51 31.00 -4.66
N CYS A 23 -55.22 31.20 -3.54
CA CYS A 23 -55.35 32.48 -2.86
C CYS A 23 -55.24 32.34 -1.35
N LEU A 24 -54.15 32.81 -0.74
CA LEU A 24 -54.01 32.77 0.71
C LEU A 24 -55.05 33.66 1.39
N LYS A 25 -55.43 33.36 2.64
CA LYS A 25 -56.36 34.18 3.45
C LYS A 25 -55.88 35.62 3.67
N THR A 26 -54.62 35.90 3.39
CA THR A 26 -53.97 37.22 3.44
C THR A 26 -54.10 38.01 2.14
N CYS A 27 -54.83 37.49 1.15
CA CYS A 27 -55.04 38.06 -0.18
C CYS A 27 -53.75 38.19 -1.02
N VAL A 28 -52.85 37.23 -0.83
CA VAL A 28 -51.63 37.03 -1.63
C VAL A 28 -51.83 35.77 -2.46
N ALA A 29 -51.38 35.77 -3.72
CA ALA A 29 -51.45 34.58 -4.57
C ALA A 29 -50.52 33.50 -4.00
N ALA A 30 -51.03 32.27 -3.84
CA ALA A 30 -50.24 31.17 -3.33
C ALA A 30 -49.14 30.78 -4.32
N SER A 31 -47.92 30.61 -3.81
CA SER A 31 -46.71 30.32 -4.57
C SER A 31 -45.76 29.48 -3.74
N CYS A 32 -45.10 28.51 -4.39
CA CYS A 32 -44.04 27.72 -3.76
C CYS A 32 -43.03 28.60 -2.99
N GLY A 33 -42.78 28.22 -1.75
CA GLY A 33 -41.91 28.91 -0.79
C GLY A 33 -42.66 29.91 0.10
N ASP A 34 -43.98 29.95 0.08
CA ASP A 34 -44.79 30.82 0.95
C ASP A 34 -45.20 30.16 2.28
N GLY A 35 -44.87 28.88 2.45
CA GLY A 35 -45.16 28.08 3.64
C GLY A 35 -46.55 27.45 3.65
N PHE A 36 -47.27 27.44 2.52
CA PHE A 36 -48.61 26.86 2.41
C PHE A 36 -48.74 25.93 1.18
N VAL A 37 -49.11 24.68 1.43
CA VAL A 37 -49.28 23.69 0.35
C VAL A 37 -50.54 23.96 -0.47
N ARG A 38 -50.38 24.27 -1.76
CA ARG A 38 -51.50 24.36 -2.71
C ARG A 38 -51.93 23.00 -3.24
N ALA A 39 -53.15 22.60 -2.86
CA ALA A 39 -53.73 21.31 -3.18
C ALA A 39 -53.79 21.04 -4.69
N GLY A 40 -53.19 19.92 -5.11
CA GLY A 40 -53.16 19.49 -6.50
C GLY A 40 -52.14 20.21 -7.39
N VAL A 41 -51.30 21.09 -6.81
CA VAL A 41 -50.19 21.72 -7.52
C VAL A 41 -48.85 21.33 -6.90
N GLU A 42 -48.73 21.43 -5.59
CA GLU A 42 -47.53 21.02 -4.86
C GLU A 42 -47.88 20.04 -3.74
N THR A 43 -46.88 19.28 -3.32
CA THR A 43 -47.03 18.23 -2.30
C THR A 43 -46.52 18.66 -0.93
N CYS A 44 -45.65 19.67 -0.89
CA CYS A 44 -45.05 20.26 0.31
C CYS A 44 -44.76 21.75 0.05
N ASP A 45 -44.62 22.54 1.12
CA ASP A 45 -44.11 23.92 1.07
C ASP A 45 -43.72 24.32 2.50
N ASP A 46 -42.43 24.20 2.81
CA ASP A 46 -41.87 24.52 4.13
C ASP A 46 -41.24 25.92 4.15
N ALA A 47 -41.65 26.81 3.23
CA ALA A 47 -41.07 28.13 2.98
C ALA A 47 -39.58 28.09 2.57
N GLY A 48 -39.21 27.07 1.80
CA GLY A 48 -37.85 26.81 1.31
C GLY A 48 -37.48 25.32 1.41
N GLU A 49 -36.19 25.03 1.21
CA GLU A 49 -35.65 23.67 1.38
C GLU A 49 -35.74 23.23 2.85
N SER A 50 -36.12 21.97 3.04
CA SER A 50 -36.27 21.30 4.31
C SER A 50 -36.00 19.80 4.15
N ALA A 51 -35.97 19.08 5.28
CA ALA A 51 -35.76 17.63 5.27
C ALA A 51 -36.88 16.85 4.54
N SER A 52 -37.98 17.50 4.18
CA SER A 52 -39.13 16.89 3.49
C SER A 52 -39.54 17.62 2.21
N CYS A 53 -38.91 18.74 1.86
CA CYS A 53 -39.35 19.58 0.76
C CYS A 53 -38.18 20.29 0.08
N ASP A 54 -38.19 20.30 -1.25
CA ASP A 54 -37.26 21.06 -2.07
C ASP A 54 -37.66 22.53 -2.17
N GLY A 55 -36.71 23.35 -2.62
CA GLY A 55 -36.96 24.77 -2.87
C GLY A 55 -37.92 25.06 -4.04
N ASP A 56 -38.27 24.05 -4.85
CA ASP A 56 -39.28 24.12 -5.91
C ASP A 56 -40.55 23.31 -5.58
N CYS A 57 -40.71 22.95 -4.30
CA CYS A 57 -41.90 22.32 -3.73
C CYS A 57 -42.20 20.91 -4.26
N THR A 58 -41.17 20.22 -4.76
CA THR A 58 -41.15 18.76 -4.83
C THR A 58 -40.74 18.15 -3.49
N PRO A 59 -41.11 16.89 -3.20
CA PRO A 59 -40.62 16.23 -2.00
C PRO A 59 -39.13 15.96 -2.09
N ALA A 60 -38.38 16.35 -1.06
CA ALA A 60 -36.97 15.98 -0.91
C ALA A 60 -36.84 14.45 -0.84
N MET A 61 -36.19 13.85 -1.83
CA MET A 61 -36.04 12.39 -1.93
C MET A 61 -34.74 11.98 -2.60
N CYS A 62 -33.97 11.15 -1.90
CA CYS A 62 -32.84 10.46 -2.51
C CYS A 62 -33.18 9.79 -3.86
N GLY A 63 -32.44 10.21 -4.88
CA GLY A 63 -32.55 9.80 -6.27
C GLY A 63 -33.36 10.74 -7.16
N ASP A 64 -33.76 11.93 -6.69
CA ASP A 64 -34.50 12.92 -7.48
C ASP A 64 -33.60 13.90 -8.25
N GLY A 65 -32.28 13.85 -8.02
CA GLY A 65 -31.28 14.70 -8.64
C GLY A 65 -31.01 16.01 -7.91
N VAL A 66 -31.56 16.20 -6.72
CA VAL A 66 -31.34 17.35 -5.83
C VAL A 66 -30.67 16.84 -4.56
N VAL A 67 -29.64 17.56 -4.07
CA VAL A 67 -28.98 17.18 -2.81
C VAL A 67 -29.67 17.88 -1.65
N ASN A 68 -30.37 17.12 -0.81
CA ASN A 68 -31.04 17.64 0.38
C ASN A 68 -30.17 17.48 1.63
N MET A 69 -29.31 18.48 1.89
CA MET A 69 -28.43 18.48 3.07
C MET A 69 -29.21 18.42 4.39
N THR A 70 -30.40 19.01 4.45
CA THR A 70 -31.24 18.94 5.67
C THR A 70 -31.89 17.58 5.87
N ALA A 71 -32.07 16.80 4.80
CA ALA A 71 -32.46 15.38 4.83
C ALA A 71 -31.27 14.43 5.03
N GLN A 72 -30.05 14.96 5.20
CA GLN A 72 -28.78 14.23 5.38
C GLN A 72 -28.28 13.49 4.13
N GLU A 73 -28.67 13.95 2.95
CA GLU A 73 -28.09 13.46 1.71
C GLU A 73 -26.72 14.08 1.49
N ALA A 74 -25.71 13.25 1.22
CA ALA A 74 -24.36 13.72 0.91
C ALA A 74 -24.16 13.94 -0.59
N CYS A 75 -24.98 13.29 -1.40
CA CYS A 75 -24.97 13.32 -2.85
C CYS A 75 -26.36 12.91 -3.37
N ASP A 76 -26.64 13.24 -4.64
CA ASP A 76 -27.81 12.71 -5.35
C ASP A 76 -27.44 12.52 -6.82
N GLY A 77 -27.12 11.29 -7.17
CA GLY A 77 -26.76 10.88 -8.52
C GLY A 77 -27.96 10.43 -9.37
N MET A 78 -29.20 10.68 -8.93
CA MET A 78 -30.40 10.00 -9.40
C MET A 78 -30.33 8.48 -9.20
N GLY A 79 -29.82 8.06 -8.02
CA GLY A 79 -29.51 6.69 -7.66
C GLY A 79 -28.00 6.40 -7.61
N GLU A 80 -27.64 5.11 -7.72
CA GLU A 80 -26.23 4.67 -7.75
C GLU A 80 -25.49 5.34 -8.92
N SER A 81 -24.34 5.93 -8.61
CA SER A 81 -23.47 6.59 -9.57
C SER A 81 -21.99 6.38 -9.18
N MET A 82 -21.06 6.93 -9.96
CA MET A 82 -19.63 6.87 -9.63
C MET A 82 -19.26 7.54 -8.29
N THR A 83 -20.15 8.38 -7.74
CA THR A 83 -19.87 9.18 -6.54
C THR A 83 -20.95 9.05 -5.47
N CYS A 84 -21.98 8.23 -5.69
CA CYS A 84 -23.15 8.20 -4.84
C CYS A 84 -23.74 6.80 -4.79
N ASP A 85 -24.04 6.33 -3.59
CA ASP A 85 -24.83 5.14 -3.35
C ASP A 85 -26.31 5.38 -3.66
N ALA A 86 -27.07 4.30 -3.77
CA ALA A 86 -28.51 4.36 -3.98
C ALA A 86 -29.31 4.93 -2.79
N ASP A 87 -28.70 5.11 -1.62
CA ASP A 87 -29.27 5.74 -0.43
C ASP A 87 -28.61 7.10 -0.11
N CYS A 88 -27.96 7.71 -1.10
CA CYS A 88 -27.44 9.08 -1.04
C CYS A 88 -26.32 9.32 -0.03
N THR A 89 -25.65 8.25 0.39
CA THR A 89 -24.30 8.33 0.94
C THR A 89 -23.26 8.32 -0.18
N PRO A 90 -22.05 8.86 0.06
CA PRO A 90 -21.01 8.86 -0.96
C PRO A 90 -20.54 7.43 -1.23
N ALA A 91 -20.44 7.07 -2.51
CA ALA A 91 -19.83 5.80 -2.91
C ALA A 91 -18.34 5.80 -2.52
N MET A 92 -17.94 4.90 -1.62
CA MET A 92 -16.55 4.76 -1.18
C MET A 92 -16.17 3.29 -1.01
N CYS A 93 -14.94 2.96 -1.39
CA CYS A 93 -14.40 1.65 -1.08
C CYS A 93 -14.27 1.44 0.44
N GLY A 94 -14.77 0.30 0.91
CA GLY A 94 -14.77 -0.09 2.32
C GLY A 94 -15.97 0.44 3.11
N ASP A 95 -17.03 0.93 2.47
CA ASP A 95 -18.22 1.46 3.15
C ASP A 95 -19.32 0.41 3.39
N GLY A 96 -19.11 -0.81 2.89
CA GLY A 96 -20.04 -1.95 2.99
C GLY A 96 -20.98 -2.07 1.81
N LYS A 97 -20.82 -1.26 0.75
CA LYS A 97 -21.68 -1.23 -0.43
C LYS A 97 -20.85 -1.42 -1.69
N LEU A 98 -21.25 -2.40 -2.48
CA LEU A 98 -20.61 -2.65 -3.77
C LEU A 98 -21.09 -1.63 -4.83
N ASN A 99 -20.23 -0.67 -5.15
CA ASN A 99 -20.47 0.37 -6.15
C ASN A 99 -19.90 0.00 -7.53
N LYS A 100 -20.66 -0.82 -8.27
CA LYS A 100 -20.25 -1.29 -9.61
C LYS A 100 -20.06 -0.16 -10.61
N THR A 101 -20.84 0.92 -10.48
CA THR A 101 -20.73 2.09 -11.35
C THR A 101 -19.44 2.87 -11.08
N ALA A 102 -18.95 2.86 -9.84
CA ALA A 102 -17.65 3.40 -9.47
C ALA A 102 -16.46 2.48 -9.84
N GLY A 103 -16.75 1.25 -10.27
CA GLY A 103 -15.74 0.29 -10.76
C GLY A 103 -15.26 -0.70 -9.70
N GLU A 104 -15.90 -0.77 -8.54
CA GLU A 104 -15.55 -1.70 -7.48
C GLU A 104 -15.83 -3.15 -7.89
N ALA A 105 -14.85 -4.03 -7.63
CA ALA A 105 -14.97 -5.47 -7.87
C ALA A 105 -15.48 -6.22 -6.62
N CYS A 106 -15.20 -5.67 -5.44
CA CYS A 106 -15.63 -6.13 -4.14
C CYS A 106 -15.81 -4.92 -3.22
N ASP A 107 -16.52 -5.10 -2.11
CA ASP A 107 -16.53 -4.22 -0.95
C ASP A 107 -16.88 -5.07 0.26
N ASP A 108 -16.09 -5.00 1.32
CA ASP A 108 -16.29 -5.78 2.54
C ASP A 108 -16.45 -4.91 3.80
N GLY A 109 -16.63 -3.60 3.62
CA GLY A 109 -16.90 -2.65 4.69
C GLY A 109 -15.71 -2.31 5.58
N ASN A 110 -14.48 -2.55 5.14
CA ASN A 110 -13.30 -2.22 5.90
C ASN A 110 -12.13 -1.71 5.02
N ALA A 111 -11.01 -1.36 5.66
CA ALA A 111 -9.80 -0.85 5.01
C ALA A 111 -8.58 -1.73 5.35
N VAL A 112 -8.69 -3.04 5.14
CA VAL A 112 -7.67 -4.05 5.48
C VAL A 112 -7.31 -4.85 4.22
N ASP A 113 -6.11 -4.65 3.68
CA ASP A 113 -5.68 -5.35 2.45
C ASP A 113 -5.44 -6.86 2.63
N THR A 114 -5.41 -7.37 3.87
CA THR A 114 -5.08 -8.78 4.14
C THR A 114 -6.28 -9.72 4.11
N ASP A 115 -7.45 -9.26 3.67
CA ASP A 115 -8.63 -10.11 3.50
C ASP A 115 -8.98 -10.29 2.01
N ALA A 116 -10.25 -10.54 1.69
CA ALA A 116 -10.65 -10.82 0.32
C ALA A 116 -10.81 -9.56 -0.56
N CYS A 117 -10.85 -8.38 0.04
CA CYS A 117 -11.05 -7.12 -0.67
C CYS A 117 -9.99 -6.10 -0.27
N LEU A 118 -9.17 -5.71 -1.24
CA LEU A 118 -8.16 -4.69 -1.03
C LEU A 118 -8.83 -3.31 -0.80
N THR A 119 -8.10 -2.40 -0.18
CA THR A 119 -8.53 -1.01 0.08
C THR A 119 -8.73 -0.18 -1.20
N ASP A 120 -8.34 -0.71 -2.36
CA ASP A 120 -8.64 -0.16 -3.68
C ASP A 120 -9.83 -0.85 -4.40
N CYS A 121 -10.59 -1.66 -3.65
CA CYS A 121 -11.79 -2.39 -4.09
C CYS A 121 -11.56 -3.36 -5.24
N LYS A 122 -10.32 -3.87 -5.33
CA LYS A 122 -10.00 -5.07 -6.11
C LYS A 122 -10.06 -6.29 -5.20
N ALA A 123 -10.50 -7.40 -5.76
CA ALA A 123 -10.44 -8.67 -5.06
C ALA A 123 -8.97 -9.10 -4.89
N ALA A 124 -8.59 -9.48 -3.67
CA ALA A 124 -7.27 -10.01 -3.35
C ALA A 124 -7.01 -11.29 -4.16
N LYS A 125 -5.79 -11.40 -4.68
CA LYS A 125 -5.33 -12.53 -5.49
C LYS A 125 -3.82 -12.68 -5.39
N CYS A 126 -3.41 -13.94 -5.35
CA CYS A 126 -2.03 -14.32 -5.58
C CYS A 126 -1.34 -13.55 -6.72
N GLY A 127 -0.19 -12.97 -6.39
CA GLY A 127 0.63 -12.12 -7.23
C GLY A 127 0.24 -10.64 -7.22
N ASP A 128 -0.62 -10.19 -6.29
CA ASP A 128 -1.03 -8.78 -6.18
C ASP A 128 -0.15 -7.94 -5.24
N GLY A 129 0.78 -8.59 -4.53
CA GLY A 129 1.73 -7.98 -3.62
C GLY A 129 1.25 -7.94 -2.17
N VAL A 130 0.08 -8.49 -1.86
CA VAL A 130 -0.47 -8.55 -0.51
C VAL A 130 -0.87 -9.97 -0.14
N VAL A 131 -0.40 -10.45 1.00
CA VAL A 131 -0.76 -11.78 1.50
C VAL A 131 -2.17 -11.78 2.10
N GLN A 132 -3.09 -12.52 1.48
CA GLN A 132 -4.41 -12.78 2.04
C GLN A 132 -4.33 -13.70 3.26
N ALA A 133 -4.62 -13.15 4.44
CA ALA A 133 -4.48 -13.83 5.72
C ALA A 133 -5.34 -15.10 5.80
N GLY A 134 -4.69 -16.24 6.03
CA GLY A 134 -5.36 -17.54 6.18
C GLY A 134 -5.80 -18.19 4.86
N VAL A 135 -5.53 -17.56 3.72
CA VAL A 135 -5.74 -18.14 2.38
C VAL A 135 -4.41 -18.39 1.69
N GLU A 136 -3.50 -17.42 1.74
CA GLU A 136 -2.20 -17.46 1.06
C GLU A 136 -1.06 -17.67 2.06
N ALA A 137 -0.05 -18.46 1.67
CA ALA A 137 1.14 -18.68 2.49
C ALA A 137 2.24 -17.65 2.22
N CYS A 138 2.22 -17.05 1.02
CA CYS A 138 3.11 -15.99 0.54
C CYS A 138 2.39 -15.22 -0.58
N ASP A 139 2.96 -14.07 -0.97
CA ASP A 139 2.67 -13.34 -2.19
C ASP A 139 3.93 -12.52 -2.50
N ASP A 140 4.50 -12.65 -3.71
CA ASP A 140 5.70 -11.91 -4.14
C ASP A 140 5.41 -10.90 -5.25
N GLY A 141 4.14 -10.50 -5.37
CA GLY A 141 3.70 -9.40 -6.24
C GLY A 141 3.79 -9.71 -7.73
N ASN A 142 3.94 -10.97 -8.11
CA ASN A 142 4.04 -11.35 -9.51
C ASN A 142 3.47 -12.76 -9.78
N MET A 143 3.43 -13.14 -11.06
CA MET A 143 2.88 -14.42 -11.52
C MET A 143 3.96 -15.33 -12.14
N ILE A 144 5.13 -15.38 -11.52
CA ILE A 144 6.23 -16.28 -11.85
C ILE A 144 6.16 -17.46 -10.87
N ASP A 145 6.34 -18.68 -11.37
CA ASP A 145 6.08 -19.89 -10.57
C ASP A 145 7.33 -20.45 -9.90
N ASP A 146 8.50 -19.86 -10.12
CA ASP A 146 9.81 -20.40 -9.72
C ASP A 146 10.68 -19.41 -8.92
N ASP A 147 10.05 -18.42 -8.29
CA ASP A 147 10.67 -17.47 -7.37
C ASP A 147 10.18 -17.64 -5.91
N ALA A 148 9.92 -16.56 -5.18
CA ALA A 148 9.73 -16.62 -3.73
C ALA A 148 8.36 -17.21 -3.36
N CYS A 149 7.37 -17.02 -4.22
CA CYS A 149 6.03 -17.56 -4.11
C CYS A 149 5.64 -18.29 -5.39
N SER A 150 4.79 -19.31 -5.30
CA SER A 150 4.24 -19.95 -6.51
C SER A 150 3.03 -19.18 -7.02
N ASN A 151 2.62 -19.46 -8.26
CA ASN A 151 1.37 -18.94 -8.82
C ASN A 151 0.11 -19.46 -8.12
N THR A 152 0.26 -20.34 -7.14
CA THR A 152 -0.81 -20.84 -6.27
C THR A 152 -0.64 -20.39 -4.82
N CYS A 153 0.23 -19.41 -4.57
CA CYS A 153 0.51 -18.82 -3.26
C CYS A 153 0.96 -19.85 -2.22
N GLU A 154 1.70 -20.84 -2.69
CA GLU A 154 2.48 -21.73 -1.86
C GLU A 154 3.92 -21.23 -1.83
N VAL A 155 4.57 -21.33 -0.67
CA VAL A 155 5.97 -20.95 -0.55
C VAL A 155 6.79 -21.88 -1.44
N ASN A 156 7.31 -21.33 -2.53
CA ASN A 156 8.38 -21.97 -3.26
C ASN A 156 9.61 -21.90 -2.37
N GLN A 157 10.12 -23.05 -1.92
CA GLN A 157 11.43 -23.08 -1.29
C GLN A 157 12.46 -22.75 -2.37
N ALA A 158 12.69 -21.46 -2.59
CA ALA A 158 13.61 -20.94 -3.57
C ALA A 158 15.01 -21.52 -3.27
N ASN A 159 15.44 -22.48 -4.09
CA ASN A 159 16.65 -23.24 -3.79
C ASN A 159 17.88 -22.35 -4.01
N CYS A 160 18.91 -22.53 -3.18
CA CYS A 160 20.22 -21.94 -3.45
C CYS A 160 20.72 -22.37 -4.84
N LEU A 161 21.38 -21.47 -5.55
CA LEU A 161 21.82 -21.69 -6.93
C LEU A 161 23.28 -22.11 -7.01
N ASN A 162 23.72 -22.44 -8.24
CA ASN A 162 25.12 -22.68 -8.58
C ASN A 162 25.82 -23.75 -7.72
N GLY A 163 25.08 -24.79 -7.33
CA GLY A 163 25.61 -25.91 -6.55
C GLY A 163 25.73 -25.64 -5.05
N ALA A 164 25.27 -24.47 -4.58
CA ALA A 164 25.12 -24.21 -3.16
C ALA A 164 23.95 -24.98 -2.55
N VAL A 165 24.04 -25.20 -1.24
CA VAL A 165 23.07 -25.90 -0.43
C VAL A 165 22.50 -24.95 0.62
N GLU A 166 21.25 -25.18 0.97
CA GLU A 166 20.58 -24.46 2.05
C GLU A 166 21.08 -24.96 3.40
N LEU A 167 21.63 -24.06 4.22
CA LEU A 167 22.02 -24.37 5.60
C LEU A 167 20.87 -24.18 6.58
N THR A 168 20.11 -23.09 6.41
CA THR A 168 18.97 -22.74 7.26
C THR A 168 18.10 -21.69 6.59
N VAL A 169 16.80 -21.69 6.91
CA VAL A 169 15.82 -20.69 6.48
C VAL A 169 15.25 -20.00 7.71
N ALA A 170 15.02 -18.69 7.61
CA ALA A 170 14.32 -17.94 8.64
C ALA A 170 12.87 -18.45 8.77
N PRO A 171 12.24 -18.35 9.95
CA PRO A 171 10.87 -18.81 10.16
C PRO A 171 9.83 -18.21 9.18
N GLY A 172 10.05 -16.97 8.72
CA GLY A 172 9.19 -16.31 7.73
C GLY A 172 9.43 -16.71 6.28
N GLY A 173 10.42 -17.55 5.99
CA GLY A 173 10.71 -18.01 4.62
C GLY A 173 11.37 -16.97 3.70
N THR A 174 11.49 -15.71 4.11
CA THR A 174 11.99 -14.57 3.30
C THR A 174 13.50 -14.33 3.42
N MET A 175 14.18 -15.11 4.26
CA MET A 175 15.64 -15.09 4.40
C MET A 175 16.18 -16.50 4.52
N LYS A 176 17.37 -16.75 3.97
CA LYS A 176 18.08 -18.02 4.14
C LYS A 176 19.58 -17.88 4.04
N VAL A 177 20.27 -18.90 4.53
CA VAL A 177 21.73 -19.03 4.40
C VAL A 177 22.04 -20.08 3.35
N CYS A 178 22.74 -19.66 2.30
CA CYS A 178 23.24 -20.52 1.22
C CYS A 178 24.75 -20.71 1.37
N ASP A 179 25.19 -21.96 1.25
CA ASP A 179 26.59 -22.34 1.38
C ASP A 179 27.04 -23.18 0.19
N HIS A 180 28.19 -22.84 -0.39
CA HIS A 180 28.75 -23.66 -1.45
C HIS A 180 29.63 -24.75 -0.84
N PRO A 181 29.26 -26.04 -0.91
CA PRO A 181 29.84 -27.12 -0.09
C PRO A 181 31.32 -27.44 -0.34
N ASN A 182 31.93 -26.79 -1.33
CA ASN A 182 33.32 -26.97 -1.73
C ASN A 182 34.14 -25.68 -1.61
N ASP A 183 33.60 -24.63 -0.98
CA ASP A 183 34.25 -23.31 -0.85
C ASP A 183 34.83 -22.85 -2.21
N SER A 184 34.01 -22.89 -3.25
CA SER A 184 34.45 -22.57 -4.62
C SER A 184 33.89 -21.25 -5.14
N VAL A 185 33.12 -20.54 -4.32
CA VAL A 185 32.58 -19.23 -4.64
C VAL A 185 33.30 -18.21 -3.78
N CYS A 186 33.85 -17.18 -4.42
CA CYS A 186 34.50 -16.08 -3.73
C CYS A 186 33.48 -15.24 -2.98
N GLU A 187 33.88 -14.65 -1.87
CA GLU A 187 33.02 -13.79 -1.03
C GLU A 187 32.34 -12.69 -1.85
N GLU A 188 33.05 -12.09 -2.80
CA GLU A 188 32.54 -11.03 -3.69
C GLU A 188 31.46 -11.52 -4.67
N ASN A 189 31.36 -12.83 -4.91
CA ASN A 189 30.43 -13.45 -5.85
C ASN A 189 29.33 -14.27 -5.14
N LEU A 190 29.20 -14.15 -3.82
CA LEU A 190 28.23 -14.94 -3.04
C LEU A 190 26.78 -14.62 -3.37
N GLU A 191 26.48 -13.47 -3.97
CA GLU A 191 25.13 -13.19 -4.49
C GLU A 191 24.68 -14.24 -5.52
N MET A 192 25.61 -14.82 -6.28
CA MET A 192 25.30 -15.84 -7.28
C MET A 192 24.78 -17.16 -6.68
N VAL A 193 25.00 -17.42 -5.40
CA VAL A 193 24.48 -18.64 -4.74
C VAL A 193 23.09 -18.42 -4.14
N CYS A 194 22.62 -17.19 -4.10
CA CYS A 194 21.26 -16.90 -3.68
C CYS A 194 20.24 -17.44 -4.69
N PRO A 195 18.99 -17.69 -4.24
CA PRO A 195 17.94 -18.14 -5.14
C PRO A 195 17.68 -17.17 -6.32
N ALA A 196 16.99 -17.66 -7.34
CA ALA A 196 16.59 -16.80 -8.46
C ALA A 196 15.73 -15.64 -7.95
N ASN A 197 15.96 -14.44 -8.46
CA ASN A 197 15.30 -13.20 -8.02
C ASN A 197 15.55 -12.84 -6.54
N TRP A 198 16.56 -13.40 -5.89
CA TRP A 198 16.99 -13.01 -4.54
C TRP A 198 18.34 -12.28 -4.62
N HIS A 199 18.63 -11.48 -3.61
CA HIS A 199 19.88 -10.73 -3.48
C HIS A 199 20.49 -10.97 -2.09
N LEU A 200 21.71 -10.46 -1.88
CA LEU A 200 22.32 -10.48 -0.56
C LEU A 200 21.58 -9.51 0.36
N CYS A 201 21.12 -9.99 1.53
CA CYS A 201 20.34 -9.15 2.44
C CYS A 201 21.08 -7.85 2.81
N SER A 202 20.37 -6.73 2.76
CA SER A 202 20.81 -5.53 3.46
C SER A 202 20.69 -5.73 4.97
N PHE A 203 21.39 -4.91 5.76
CA PHE A 203 21.25 -4.99 7.22
C PHE A 203 19.83 -4.61 7.69
N LYS A 204 19.13 -3.77 6.92
CA LYS A 204 17.76 -3.37 7.19
C LYS A 204 16.80 -4.52 6.95
N GLU A 205 16.88 -5.18 5.79
CA GLU A 205 16.10 -6.38 5.49
C GLU A 205 16.35 -7.47 6.53
N PHE A 206 17.61 -7.70 6.89
CA PHE A 206 17.97 -8.66 7.92
C PHE A 206 17.23 -8.40 9.23
N ASN A 207 17.28 -7.17 9.75
CA ASN A 207 16.62 -6.82 11.01
C ASN A 207 15.08 -6.79 10.89
N ALA A 208 14.55 -6.24 9.79
CA ALA A 208 13.10 -6.10 9.59
C ALA A 208 12.41 -7.47 9.48
N ARG A 209 13.06 -8.43 8.84
CA ARG A 209 12.53 -9.78 8.62
C ARG A 209 12.92 -10.77 9.73
N ASN A 210 13.64 -10.31 10.76
CA ASN A 210 14.15 -11.17 11.82
C ASN A 210 13.05 -11.62 12.79
N ALA A 211 12.33 -12.67 12.43
CA ALA A 211 11.23 -13.21 13.23
C ALA A 211 11.64 -14.47 14.01
N GLY A 212 12.57 -14.33 14.98
CA GLY A 212 12.90 -15.41 15.92
C GLY A 212 13.71 -16.57 15.31
N TRP A 213 14.63 -16.26 14.39
CA TRP A 213 15.45 -17.25 13.71
C TRP A 213 16.49 -17.90 14.63
N ASN A 214 16.15 -19.01 15.27
CA ASN A 214 17.04 -19.65 16.24
C ASN A 214 18.13 -20.53 15.58
N HIS A 215 19.12 -19.91 14.95
CA HIS A 215 20.28 -20.59 14.36
C HIS A 215 21.56 -19.86 14.75
N VAL A 216 22.50 -20.56 15.39
CA VAL A 216 23.78 -19.99 15.80
C VAL A 216 24.79 -20.19 14.68
N VAL A 217 25.37 -19.10 14.19
CA VAL A 217 26.45 -19.13 13.21
C VAL A 217 27.65 -19.86 13.82
N GLY A 218 28.08 -20.93 13.17
CA GLY A 218 29.30 -21.67 13.51
C GLY A 218 29.09 -22.89 14.41
N ASN A 219 29.18 -24.09 13.82
CA ASN A 219 29.41 -25.32 14.57
C ASN A 219 30.04 -26.42 13.68
N GLY A 220 31.36 -26.35 13.40
CA GLY A 220 32.05 -27.51 12.79
C GLY A 220 33.30 -27.37 11.89
N SER A 221 34.00 -26.22 11.81
CA SER A 221 35.30 -26.00 11.07
C SER A 221 35.19 -25.66 9.57
N PRO A 222 36.06 -24.80 8.97
CA PRO A 222 36.76 -23.60 9.43
C PRO A 222 36.17 -22.34 8.74
N ILE A 223 34.84 -22.23 8.70
CA ILE A 223 34.15 -21.10 8.09
C ILE A 223 33.44 -20.29 9.18
N PRO A 224 33.87 -19.04 9.44
CA PRO A 224 33.46 -18.36 10.65
C PRO A 224 32.27 -17.39 10.50
N HIS A 225 31.86 -17.00 9.28
CA HIS A 225 30.93 -15.87 9.10
C HIS A 225 29.88 -16.12 8.02
N VAL A 226 28.66 -15.65 8.30
CA VAL A 226 27.62 -15.43 7.29
C VAL A 226 27.75 -13.98 6.83
N VAL A 227 27.86 -13.77 5.53
CA VAL A 227 28.02 -12.45 4.91
C VAL A 227 26.82 -12.14 4.04
N ALA A 228 26.44 -10.87 4.03
CA ALA A 228 25.32 -10.35 3.28
C ALA A 228 25.81 -9.24 2.34
N GLU A 229 24.99 -8.22 2.10
CA GLU A 229 25.27 -7.16 1.12
C GLU A 229 26.66 -6.52 1.29
N ILE A 230 27.27 -6.19 0.15
CA ILE A 230 28.58 -5.55 0.08
C ILE A 230 28.39 -4.03 -0.04
N TYR A 231 28.91 -3.29 0.92
CA TYR A 231 28.90 -1.83 0.88
C TYR A 231 30.29 -1.27 0.58
N CYS A 232 30.31 -0.16 -0.15
CA CYS A 232 31.52 0.61 -0.37
C CYS A 232 31.82 1.52 0.84
N ARG A 233 33.08 1.55 1.27
CA ARG A 233 33.60 2.43 2.33
C ARG A 233 34.17 3.72 1.75
N MET A 234 34.26 4.78 2.55
CA MET A 234 34.78 6.09 2.09
C MET A 234 36.21 6.07 1.55
N ASN A 235 37.05 5.11 1.97
CA ASN A 235 38.42 4.94 1.48
C ASN A 235 38.53 4.20 0.13
N GLY A 236 37.40 3.85 -0.51
CA GLY A 236 37.36 3.11 -1.77
C GLY A 236 37.48 1.59 -1.64
N SER A 237 37.57 1.05 -0.42
CA SER A 237 37.44 -0.40 -0.16
C SER A 237 35.98 -0.82 -0.02
N ALA A 238 35.70 -2.13 0.00
CA ALA A 238 34.37 -2.67 0.23
C ALA A 238 34.37 -3.66 1.41
N GLY A 239 33.21 -3.89 1.99
CA GLY A 239 33.04 -4.93 2.98
C GLY A 239 31.59 -5.38 3.11
N HIS A 240 31.40 -6.63 3.51
CA HIS A 240 30.08 -7.20 3.71
C HIS A 240 29.50 -6.83 5.07
N PHE A 241 28.19 -6.65 5.11
CA PHE A 241 27.45 -6.91 6.34
C PHE A 241 27.69 -8.33 6.82
N THR A 242 28.14 -8.48 8.07
CA THR A 242 28.68 -9.74 8.58
C THR A 242 27.97 -10.15 9.88
N VAL A 243 27.44 -11.36 9.90
CA VAL A 243 27.03 -12.05 11.13
C VAL A 243 28.15 -12.99 11.58
N TYR A 244 28.70 -12.70 12.75
CA TYR A 244 29.91 -13.34 13.27
C TYR A 244 29.67 -14.71 13.91
N ASN A 245 30.73 -15.52 13.96
CA ASN A 245 30.76 -16.80 14.66
C ASN A 245 30.26 -16.67 16.11
N GLY A 246 29.36 -17.56 16.51
CA GLY A 246 28.73 -17.58 17.83
C GLY A 246 27.53 -16.64 17.95
N THR A 247 27.20 -15.86 16.93
CA THR A 247 26.01 -14.99 16.90
C THR A 247 24.80 -15.80 16.45
N ASN A 248 23.65 -15.58 17.09
CA ASN A 248 22.39 -16.17 16.66
C ASN A 248 21.77 -15.30 15.56
N LEU A 249 21.36 -15.88 14.44
CA LEU A 249 20.71 -15.19 13.33
C LEU A 249 19.40 -14.50 13.75
N GLY A 250 18.81 -14.92 14.86
CA GLY A 250 17.64 -14.31 15.50
C GLY A 250 17.94 -13.02 16.26
N THR A 251 19.17 -12.50 16.19
CA THR A 251 19.60 -11.28 16.90
C THR A 251 19.84 -10.16 15.89
N ASP A 252 19.10 -9.07 16.04
CA ASP A 252 19.31 -7.87 15.24
C ASP A 252 20.71 -7.29 15.44
N MET A 253 21.25 -6.71 14.36
CA MET A 253 22.59 -6.16 14.35
C MET A 253 22.59 -4.76 13.74
N THR A 254 23.49 -3.91 14.24
CA THR A 254 23.80 -2.65 13.55
C THR A 254 24.59 -2.93 12.29
N LEU A 255 24.43 -2.08 11.28
CA LEU A 255 25.27 -2.10 10.08
C LEU A 255 26.74 -2.21 10.50
N ASN A 256 27.41 -3.16 9.90
CA ASN A 256 28.83 -3.42 10.06
C ASN A 256 29.37 -3.82 8.69
N CYS A 257 30.62 -3.52 8.39
CA CYS A 257 31.23 -3.88 7.12
C CYS A 257 32.45 -4.77 7.34
N TYR A 258 32.40 -5.70 8.29
CA TYR A 258 33.64 -6.22 8.87
C TYR A 258 34.44 -7.13 7.95
N THR A 259 33.78 -8.02 7.20
CA THR A 259 34.46 -8.87 6.22
C THR A 259 34.83 -8.02 5.01
N GLY A 260 36.12 -7.82 4.77
CA GLY A 260 36.60 -7.09 3.60
C GLY A 260 36.28 -7.85 2.31
N SER A 261 35.97 -7.10 1.25
CA SER A 261 35.63 -7.65 -0.07
C SER A 261 35.97 -6.64 -1.16
N SER A 262 35.82 -7.04 -2.42
CA SER A 262 35.84 -6.14 -3.56
C SER A 262 34.52 -6.19 -4.32
N ARG A 263 34.20 -5.04 -4.91
CA ARG A 263 33.15 -4.90 -5.92
C ARG A 263 33.86 -4.51 -7.20
N PRO A 264 34.08 -5.47 -8.13
CA PRO A 264 34.87 -5.22 -9.34
C PRO A 264 34.33 -4.07 -10.20
N ASP A 265 33.06 -3.75 -10.07
CA ASP A 265 32.30 -2.74 -10.80
C ASP A 265 32.56 -1.29 -10.30
N THR A 266 32.65 -1.06 -8.98
CA THR A 266 32.48 0.31 -8.43
C THR A 266 33.34 0.67 -7.22
N CYS A 267 33.65 -0.27 -6.31
CA CYS A 267 34.62 -0.06 -5.22
C CYS A 267 35.72 -1.13 -5.24
N ALA A 268 36.63 -0.93 -6.20
CA ALA A 268 37.82 -1.75 -6.40
C ALA A 268 38.83 -1.54 -5.25
N GLY A 269 38.65 -2.29 -4.17
CA GLY A 269 39.68 -2.51 -3.16
C GLY A 269 40.71 -3.55 -3.62
N PRO A 270 41.86 -3.67 -2.93
CA PRO A 270 42.82 -4.76 -3.17
C PRO A 270 42.27 -6.13 -2.72
N TYR A 271 41.10 -6.14 -2.10
CA TYR A 271 40.50 -7.31 -1.47
C TYR A 271 39.73 -8.12 -2.51
N GLY A 272 40.44 -8.81 -3.41
CA GLY A 272 39.82 -9.80 -4.32
C GLY A 272 39.25 -11.01 -3.57
N CYS A 273 39.21 -12.17 -4.22
CA CYS A 273 38.84 -13.46 -3.61
C CYS A 273 39.83 -13.92 -2.51
N ASN A 274 39.67 -13.41 -1.29
CA ASN A 274 40.52 -13.72 -0.14
C ASN A 274 39.87 -14.71 0.82
N ASN A 275 38.56 -14.94 0.70
CA ASN A 275 37.81 -15.83 1.55
C ASN A 275 36.74 -16.61 0.78
N LEU A 276 37.08 -17.84 0.44
CA LEU A 276 36.19 -18.78 -0.24
C LEU A 276 35.19 -19.47 0.69
N SER A 277 35.40 -19.32 1.99
CA SER A 277 34.64 -20.08 2.96
C SER A 277 33.33 -19.40 3.33
N SER A 278 33.14 -18.09 3.15
CA SER A 278 31.95 -17.39 3.69
C SER A 278 30.61 -17.91 3.14
N HIS A 279 29.56 -17.83 3.95
CA HIS A 279 28.20 -18.22 3.55
C HIS A 279 27.35 -17.01 3.17
N ALA A 280 26.49 -17.12 2.17
CA ALA A 280 25.63 -16.04 1.71
C ALA A 280 24.36 -15.95 2.56
N LEU A 281 24.06 -14.76 3.11
CA LEU A 281 22.75 -14.43 3.63
C LEU A 281 21.90 -13.83 2.50
N CYS A 282 20.89 -14.58 2.08
CA CYS A 282 20.05 -14.24 0.94
C CYS A 282 18.67 -13.80 1.40
N CYS A 283 18.16 -12.74 0.79
CA CYS A 283 16.83 -12.17 1.03
C CYS A 283 15.98 -12.27 -0.23
N SER A 284 14.69 -12.57 -0.06
CA SER A 284 13.71 -12.36 -1.12
C SER A 284 13.63 -10.87 -1.47
N GLN A 285 13.11 -10.52 -2.65
CA GLN A 285 12.92 -9.11 -2.99
C GLN A 285 11.95 -8.42 -2.04
N ASN A 286 12.24 -7.16 -1.72
CA ASN A 286 11.23 -6.24 -1.24
C ASN A 286 10.37 -5.82 -2.46
N PRO A 287 9.05 -6.06 -2.46
CA PRO A 287 8.19 -5.74 -3.60
C PRO A 287 8.07 -4.23 -3.86
N LYS A 288 8.29 -3.39 -2.83
CA LYS A 288 8.24 -1.93 -2.96
C LYS A 288 9.52 -1.34 -3.56
N CYS A 289 10.64 -2.02 -3.39
CA CYS A 289 11.92 -1.55 -3.90
C CYS A 289 11.94 -1.43 -5.43
N GLY A 290 12.35 -0.27 -5.92
CA GLY A 290 12.48 0.07 -7.34
C GLY A 290 11.25 0.80 -7.90
N ASN A 291 10.37 1.32 -7.05
CA ASN A 291 9.16 2.07 -7.46
C ASN A 291 9.41 3.59 -7.61
N GLY A 292 10.59 4.08 -7.20
CA GLY A 292 11.02 5.47 -7.24
C GLY A 292 10.65 6.30 -6.00
N VAL A 293 10.19 5.65 -4.94
CA VAL A 293 9.70 6.27 -3.69
C VAL A 293 10.21 5.46 -2.51
N VAL A 294 10.71 6.16 -1.49
CA VAL A 294 11.04 5.53 -0.20
C VAL A 294 9.79 5.47 0.65
N ASP A 295 9.11 4.33 0.65
CA ASP A 295 7.83 4.10 1.32
C ASP A 295 7.76 2.79 2.13
N ASP A 296 8.88 2.09 2.26
CA ASP A 296 9.04 0.91 3.12
C ASP A 296 10.11 1.09 4.22
N PRO A 297 9.93 0.53 5.44
CA PRO A 297 10.96 0.53 6.46
C PRO A 297 12.30 -0.10 6.04
N GLU A 298 12.27 -1.07 5.14
CA GLU A 298 13.45 -1.75 4.59
C GLU A 298 14.26 -0.86 3.62
N GLU A 299 13.66 0.20 3.09
CA GLU A 299 14.29 1.09 2.10
C GLU A 299 15.14 2.19 2.76
N GLU A 300 16.32 2.42 2.23
CA GLU A 300 17.16 3.59 2.52
C GLU A 300 17.17 4.58 1.37
N CYS A 301 17.00 4.07 0.16
CA CYS A 301 16.88 4.77 -1.10
C CYS A 301 15.88 4.01 -1.99
N ASP A 302 15.36 4.69 -3.01
CA ASP A 302 14.69 4.04 -4.14
C ASP A 302 14.85 4.97 -5.34
N ASP A 303 15.45 4.48 -6.41
CA ASP A 303 15.73 5.24 -7.63
C ASP A 303 14.90 4.80 -8.84
N GLY A 304 13.86 3.98 -8.61
CA GLY A 304 12.93 3.53 -9.64
C GLY A 304 13.42 2.35 -10.46
N ASN A 305 14.46 1.64 -10.01
CA ASN A 305 14.95 0.43 -10.65
C ASN A 305 15.53 -0.58 -9.63
N LYS A 306 15.98 -1.74 -10.11
CA LYS A 306 16.58 -2.83 -9.29
C LYS A 306 18.01 -3.16 -9.75
N LEU A 307 18.77 -2.17 -10.19
CA LEU A 307 20.11 -2.37 -10.74
C LEU A 307 21.15 -2.41 -9.63
N GLU A 308 21.92 -3.49 -9.61
CA GLU A 308 22.93 -3.71 -8.57
C GLU A 308 24.23 -2.91 -8.77
N ASN A 309 24.31 -2.05 -9.78
CA ASN A 309 25.52 -1.36 -10.19
C ASN A 309 25.45 0.18 -10.14
N ASP A 310 24.41 0.75 -9.53
CA ASP A 310 24.29 2.21 -9.34
C ASP A 310 24.34 2.63 -7.85
N ALA A 311 23.96 3.86 -7.53
CA ALA A 311 24.06 4.38 -6.16
C ALA A 311 23.07 3.73 -5.17
N CYS A 312 21.94 3.22 -5.65
CA CYS A 312 20.89 2.57 -4.88
C CYS A 312 20.84 1.09 -5.26
N LEU A 313 21.26 0.21 -4.35
CA LEU A 313 21.40 -1.21 -4.64
C LEU A 313 20.03 -1.86 -4.91
N ASN A 314 20.03 -3.07 -5.48
CA ASN A 314 18.79 -3.83 -5.77
C ASN A 314 17.98 -4.18 -4.50
N SER A 315 18.59 -4.01 -3.33
CA SER A 315 18.01 -4.13 -2.00
C SER A 315 17.42 -2.82 -1.46
N CYS A 316 17.46 -1.73 -2.25
CA CYS A 316 17.10 -0.37 -1.85
C CYS A 316 17.94 0.19 -0.68
N SER A 317 19.19 -0.28 -0.56
CA SER A 317 20.18 0.27 0.35
C SER A 317 21.17 1.19 -0.37
N TRP A 318 21.77 2.12 0.37
CA TRP A 318 22.80 2.99 -0.21
C TRP A 318 24.09 2.21 -0.46
N ARG A 319 24.64 2.26 -1.68
CA ARG A 319 25.96 1.66 -1.97
C ARG A 319 27.07 2.17 -1.05
N VAL A 320 27.03 3.46 -0.69
CA VAL A 320 28.00 4.10 0.22
C VAL A 320 27.24 4.66 1.44
N PRO A 321 26.82 3.84 2.41
CA PRO A 321 25.94 4.27 3.51
C PRO A 321 26.53 5.46 4.29
N SER A 322 27.85 5.44 4.46
CA SER A 322 28.60 6.48 5.16
C SER A 322 28.47 7.88 4.54
N ALA A 323 28.27 7.99 3.21
CA ALA A 323 28.03 9.27 2.54
C ALA A 323 26.64 9.86 2.85
N HIS A 324 25.73 9.03 3.38
CA HIS A 324 24.36 9.38 3.76
C HIS A 324 24.18 9.41 5.29
N GLY A 325 25.27 9.49 6.05
CA GLY A 325 25.24 9.58 7.52
C GLY A 325 25.00 8.26 8.24
N ILE A 326 25.00 7.14 7.53
CA ILE A 326 24.80 5.80 8.10
C ILE A 326 26.16 5.26 8.55
N GLY A 327 26.32 5.12 9.86
CA GLY A 327 27.54 4.57 10.48
C GLY A 327 27.64 3.05 10.35
N GLY A 328 28.83 2.50 10.63
CA GLY A 328 29.07 1.04 10.62
C GLY A 328 29.97 0.55 9.48
N CYS A 329 29.99 1.30 8.38
CA CYS A 329 30.89 1.11 7.24
C CYS A 329 31.88 2.28 7.10
N VAL A 330 32.38 2.74 8.25
CA VAL A 330 33.42 3.77 8.34
C VAL A 330 34.78 3.09 8.40
N ASN A 331 35.65 3.49 7.48
CA ASN A 331 37.02 2.99 7.21
C ASN A 331 37.67 2.08 8.25
#